data_AF-A0A0D7W791-F1
#
_entry.id   AF-A0A0D7W791-F1
#
_cell.length_a   1.000
_cell.length_b   1.000
_cell.length_c   1.000
_cell.angle_alpha   90.00
_cell.angle_beta   90.00
_cell.angle_gamma   90.00
#
_symmetry.space_group_name_H-M   'P 1'
#
loop_
_entity.id
_entity.type
_entity.pdbx_description
1 polymer ?
#
loop_
_entity_poly.entity_id
_entity_poly.type
_entity_poly.pdbx_seq_one_letter_code
_entity_poly.pdbx_strand_id
1 'polypeptide(L)'
;MKTTLYKPDSWGAMASFLCLIHCLLTPFLFIAQTSVAACCATETVPVWWQSIDFVFIVISFFAVYQSTKNSTNNAVKKSFWVCWGFLFFLIVNEKLEWLSIPELVMYAVAITMVILHIYNLKYCQCKTDNCCINNE
;
A
#
# COMPACT_ATOMS: atom_id res chain seq x y z
N MET A 1 -3.30 6.29 -31.93
CA MET A 1 -4.08 5.36 -31.08
C MET A 1 -4.11 5.92 -29.67
N LYS A 2 -5.24 6.52 -29.27
CA LYS A 2 -5.40 7.30 -28.04
C LYS A 2 -5.72 6.33 -26.90
N THR A 3 -4.72 5.60 -26.41
CA THR A 3 -4.90 4.76 -25.22
C THR A 3 -4.96 5.66 -24.01
N THR A 4 -6.19 5.94 -23.59
CA THR A 4 -6.59 6.41 -22.28
C THR A 4 -6.02 5.47 -21.21
N LEU A 5 -4.75 5.62 -20.88
CA LEU A 5 -4.16 5.12 -19.65
C LEU A 5 -4.75 5.95 -18.50
N TYR A 6 -5.88 5.47 -18.00
CA TYR A 6 -6.49 5.84 -16.73
C TYR A 6 -5.40 5.72 -15.64
N LYS A 7 -5.18 6.81 -14.91
CA LYS A 7 -3.90 7.13 -14.24
C LYS A 7 -3.37 5.97 -13.36
N PRO A 8 -2.11 5.52 -13.53
CA PRO A 8 -1.50 4.44 -12.73
C PRO A 8 -1.50 4.73 -11.22
N ASP A 9 -1.46 6.00 -10.82
CA ASP A 9 -1.59 6.43 -9.43
C ASP A 9 -2.96 6.08 -8.82
N SER A 10 -4.03 5.91 -9.63
CA SER A 10 -5.35 5.46 -9.17
C SER A 10 -5.34 3.99 -8.77
N TRP A 11 -4.66 3.12 -9.53
CA TRP A 11 -4.50 1.71 -9.18
C TRP A 11 -3.63 1.54 -7.93
N GLY A 12 -2.58 2.36 -7.79
CA GLY A 12 -1.76 2.43 -6.58
C GLY A 12 -2.55 2.87 -5.34
N ALA A 13 -3.36 3.92 -5.48
CA ALA A 13 -4.23 4.39 -4.40
C ALA A 13 -5.28 3.34 -4.01
N MET A 14 -5.91 2.67 -4.99
CA MET A 14 -6.87 1.60 -4.74
C MET A 14 -6.23 0.39 -4.07
N ALA A 15 -5.05 -0.05 -4.53
CA ALA A 15 -4.33 -1.17 -3.92
C ALA A 15 -3.91 -0.86 -2.48
N SER A 16 -3.42 0.35 -2.22
CA SER A 16 -3.03 0.79 -0.88
C SER A 16 -4.24 0.92 0.06
N PHE A 17 -5.38 1.41 -0.45
CA PHE A 17 -6.63 1.48 0.31
C PHE A 17 -7.22 0.10 0.59
N LEU A 18 -7.15 -0.82 -0.37
CA LEU A 18 -7.61 -2.19 -0.20
C LEU A 18 -6.74 -2.96 0.81
N CYS A 19 -5.42 -2.72 0.80
CA CYS A 19 -4.50 -3.20 1.84
C CYS A 19 -4.87 -2.66 3.22
N LEU A 20 -5.20 -1.36 3.34
CA LEU A 20 -5.65 -0.77 4.62
C LEU A 20 -6.94 -1.41 5.14
N ILE A 21 -7.95 -1.58 4.26
CA ILE A 21 -9.21 -2.24 4.63
C ILE A 21 -8.95 -3.69 5.02
N HIS A 22 -8.10 -4.40 4.28
CA HIS A 22 -7.74 -5.78 4.59
C HIS A 22 -7.08 -5.89 5.97
N CYS A 23 -6.09 -5.06 6.27
CA CYS A 23 -5.46 -5.05 7.59
C CYS A 23 -6.48 -4.71 8.70
N LEU A 24 -7.39 -3.75 8.49
CA LEU A 24 -8.39 -3.35 9.49
C LEU A 24 -9.45 -4.43 9.76
N LEU A 25 -9.90 -5.11 8.70
CA LEU A 25 -10.94 -6.15 8.81
C LEU A 25 -10.39 -7.49 9.30
N THR A 26 -9.10 -7.76 9.12
CA THR A 26 -8.43 -8.99 9.55
C THR A 26 -8.64 -9.28 11.04
N PRO A 27 -8.27 -8.41 12.01
CA PRO A 27 -8.49 -8.69 13.42
C PRO A 27 -9.98 -8.83 13.77
N PHE A 28 -10.86 -8.07 13.12
CA PHE A 28 -12.30 -8.14 13.36
C PHE A 28 -12.93 -9.46 12.89
N LEU A 29 -12.54 -9.95 11.71
CA LEU A 29 -13.01 -11.22 11.16
C LEU A 29 -12.51 -12.42 11.97
N PHE A 30 -11.27 -12.37 12.46
CA PHE A 30 -10.71 -13.47 13.24
C PHE A 30 -11.22 -13.49 14.69
N ILE A 31 -11.51 -12.33 15.32
CA ILE A 31 -12.23 -12.28 16.61
C ILE A 31 -13.66 -12.82 16.47
N ALA A 32 -14.34 -12.55 15.35
CA ALA A 32 -15.67 -13.12 15.11
C ALA A 32 -15.61 -14.64 14.92
N GLN A 33 -14.57 -15.17 14.27
CA GLN A 33 -14.37 -16.61 14.12
C GLN A 33 -14.03 -17.31 15.43
N THR A 34 -13.22 -16.71 16.33
CA THR A 34 -12.92 -17.32 17.64
C THR A 34 -14.18 -17.45 18.51
N SER A 35 -15.14 -16.54 18.37
CA SER A 35 -16.42 -16.60 19.09
C SER A 35 -17.32 -17.77 18.66
N VAL A 36 -17.15 -18.28 17.42
CA VAL A 36 -17.92 -19.40 16.86
C VAL A 36 -17.14 -20.73 16.91
N ALA A 37 -15.81 -20.67 16.84
CA ALA A 37 -14.91 -21.83 16.81
C ALA A 37 -14.44 -22.32 18.19
N ALA A 38 -14.74 -21.60 19.28
CA ALA A 38 -14.37 -21.96 20.65
C ALA A 38 -14.81 -23.37 21.11
N CYS A 39 -15.68 -24.05 20.36
CA CYS A 39 -16.11 -25.41 20.69
C CYS A 39 -15.20 -26.50 20.09
N CYS A 40 -14.64 -26.32 18.89
CA CYS A 40 -13.82 -27.31 18.19
C CYS A 40 -13.06 -26.66 17.01
N ALA A 41 -11.73 -26.80 16.98
CA ALA A 41 -10.80 -26.60 15.84
C ALA A 41 -9.92 -25.32 15.82
N THR A 42 -8.62 -25.56 16.01
CA THR A 42 -7.44 -24.89 15.42
C THR A 42 -7.55 -23.40 15.07
N GLU A 43 -7.01 -22.58 15.99
CA GLU A 43 -6.64 -21.16 15.86
C GLU A 43 -5.52 -20.95 14.82
N THR A 44 -5.76 -21.24 13.54
CA THR A 44 -4.75 -21.02 12.50
C THR A 44 -5.32 -20.15 11.38
N VAL A 45 -4.75 -18.96 11.21
CA VAL A 45 -5.07 -18.05 10.10
C VAL A 45 -4.94 -18.83 8.78
N PRO A 46 -5.98 -18.87 7.93
CA PRO A 46 -5.92 -19.57 6.65
C PRO A 46 -4.79 -19.03 5.78
N VAL A 47 -3.94 -19.93 5.26
CA VAL A 47 -2.77 -19.58 4.42
C VAL A 47 -3.16 -18.72 3.20
N TRP A 48 -4.37 -18.90 2.66
CA TRP A 48 -4.87 -18.08 1.54
C TRP A 48 -5.10 -16.62 1.93
N TRP A 49 -5.51 -16.34 3.16
CA TRP A 49 -5.72 -14.98 3.67
C TRP A 49 -4.39 -14.24 3.81
N GLN A 50 -3.35 -14.92 4.32
CA GLN A 50 -2.00 -14.36 4.44
C GLN A 50 -1.33 -14.10 3.08
N SER A 51 -1.74 -14.83 2.04
CA SER A 51 -1.17 -14.69 0.69
C SER A 51 -1.59 -13.37 0.02
N ILE A 52 -2.69 -12.76 0.46
CA ILE A 52 -3.22 -11.51 -0.09
C ILE A 52 -2.26 -10.32 0.17
N ASP A 53 -1.60 -10.30 1.33
CA ASP A 53 -0.62 -9.26 1.69
C ASP A 53 0.53 -9.18 0.69
N PHE A 54 1.06 -10.34 0.28
CA PHE A 54 2.11 -10.42 -0.73
C PHE A 54 1.65 -9.93 -2.11
N VAL A 55 0.39 -10.18 -2.48
CA VAL A 55 -0.19 -9.67 -3.72
C VAL A 55 -0.27 -8.14 -3.67
N PHE A 56 -0.70 -7.54 -2.55
CA PHE A 56 -0.73 -6.09 -2.39
C PHE A 56 0.66 -5.45 -2.44
N ILE A 57 1.67 -6.10 -1.85
CA ILE A 57 3.09 -5.69 -1.96
C ILE A 57 3.56 -5.62 -3.42
N VAL A 58 3.23 -6.65 -4.22
CA VAL A 58 3.63 -6.69 -5.64
C VAL A 58 2.91 -5.59 -6.43
N ILE A 59 1.60 -5.43 -6.24
CA ILE A 59 0.84 -4.39 -6.96
C ILE A 59 1.31 -2.98 -6.56
N SER A 60 1.56 -2.75 -5.27
CA SER A 60 2.08 -1.47 -4.77
C SER A 60 3.47 -1.15 -5.33
N PHE A 61 4.34 -2.15 -5.50
CA PHE A 61 5.65 -1.95 -6.15
C PHE A 61 5.49 -1.41 -7.57
N PHE A 62 4.64 -2.02 -8.39
CA PHE A 62 4.38 -1.55 -9.76
C PHE A 62 3.78 -0.15 -9.78
N ALA A 63 2.86 0.15 -8.86
CA ALA A 63 2.28 1.48 -8.71
C ALA A 63 3.35 2.52 -8.35
N VAL A 64 4.18 2.25 -7.34
CA VAL A 64 5.30 3.11 -6.92
C VAL A 64 6.29 3.34 -8.05
N TYR A 65 6.68 2.29 -8.76
CA TYR A 65 7.58 2.39 -9.91
C TYR A 65 7.02 3.32 -10.99
N GLN A 66 5.74 3.16 -11.32
CA GLN A 66 5.08 3.97 -12.33
C GLN A 66 4.84 5.42 -11.85
N SER A 67 4.49 5.64 -10.58
CA SER A 67 4.38 6.97 -9.96
C SER A 67 5.74 7.69 -9.96
N THR A 68 6.82 6.98 -9.62
CA THR A 68 8.20 7.49 -9.63
C THR A 68 8.63 7.92 -11.03
N LYS A 69 8.26 7.16 -12.07
CA LYS A 69 8.58 7.48 -13.46
C LYS A 69 7.84 8.73 -13.97
N ASN A 70 6.61 8.95 -13.53
CA ASN A 70 5.80 10.09 -13.94
C ASN A 70 6.01 11.35 -13.08
N SER A 71 6.67 11.22 -11.93
CA SER A 71 6.93 12.34 -11.03
C SER A 71 8.14 13.16 -11.49
N THR A 72 8.05 14.49 -11.42
CA THR A 72 9.17 15.40 -11.71
C THR A 72 10.05 15.65 -10.48
N ASN A 73 9.52 15.50 -9.26
CA ASN A 73 10.22 15.82 -8.03
C ASN A 73 10.96 14.61 -7.43
N ASN A 74 12.28 14.72 -7.32
CA ASN A 74 13.13 13.66 -6.76
C ASN A 74 12.88 13.38 -5.27
N ALA A 75 12.37 14.33 -4.49
CA ALA A 75 12.01 14.11 -3.09
C ALA A 75 10.81 13.15 -2.97
N VAL A 76 9.76 13.37 -3.75
CA VAL A 76 8.55 12.52 -3.77
C VAL A 76 8.90 11.10 -4.21
N LYS A 77 9.79 10.95 -5.19
CA LYS A 77 10.33 9.64 -5.62
C LYS A 77 10.98 8.90 -4.46
N LYS A 78 11.88 9.55 -3.71
CA LYS A 78 12.55 8.94 -2.56
C LYS A 78 11.54 8.54 -1.48
N SER A 79 10.57 9.41 -1.17
CA SER A 79 9.52 9.10 -0.20
C SER A 79 8.71 7.86 -0.58
N PHE A 80 8.40 7.69 -1.86
CA PHE A 80 7.68 6.49 -2.31
C PHE A 80 8.43 5.20 -2.02
N TRP A 81 9.72 5.15 -2.39
CA TRP A 81 10.55 3.96 -2.18
C TRP A 81 10.82 3.68 -0.70
N VAL A 82 11.01 4.73 0.12
CA VAL A 82 11.20 4.57 1.57
C VAL A 82 9.95 3.99 2.22
N CYS A 83 8.77 4.57 1.94
CA CYS A 83 7.51 4.08 2.50
C CYS A 83 7.19 2.65 2.02
N TRP A 84 7.43 2.34 0.74
CA TRP A 84 7.23 0.98 0.22
C TRP A 84 8.17 -0.04 0.88
N GLY A 85 9.46 0.28 1.01
CA GLY A 85 10.43 -0.60 1.66
C GLY A 85 10.10 -0.82 3.14
N PHE A 86 9.61 0.21 3.82
CA PHE A 86 9.18 0.09 5.22
C PHE A 86 7.91 -0.76 5.36
N LEU A 87 6.94 -0.60 4.46
CA LEU A 87 5.73 -1.44 4.41
C LEU A 87 6.09 -2.92 4.13
N PHE A 88 7.01 -3.18 3.20
CA PHE A 88 7.55 -4.51 2.93
C PHE A 88 8.21 -5.13 4.17
N PHE A 89 9.05 -4.36 4.85
CA PHE A 89 9.72 -4.82 6.06
C PHE A 89 8.71 -5.19 7.16
N LEU A 90 7.68 -4.36 7.38
CA LEU A 90 6.65 -4.62 8.40
C LEU A 90 5.87 -5.90 8.11
N ILE A 91 5.44 -6.12 6.87
CA ILE A 91 4.70 -7.33 6.48
C ILE A 91 5.56 -8.58 6.65
N VAL A 92 6.83 -8.54 6.21
CA VAL A 92 7.74 -9.67 6.38
C VAL A 92 8.02 -9.92 7.87
N ASN A 93 8.21 -8.86 8.67
CA ASN A 93 8.42 -8.97 10.10
C ASN A 93 7.21 -9.60 10.82
N GLU A 94 5.99 -9.26 10.40
CA GLU A 94 4.76 -9.87 10.91
C GLU A 94 4.68 -11.37 10.55
N LYS A 95 4.96 -11.74 9.29
CA LYS A 95 4.90 -13.16 8.87
C LYS A 95 6.00 -14.03 9.49
N LEU A 96 7.16 -13.46 9.80
CA LEU A 96 8.28 -14.15 10.43
C LEU A 96 8.23 -14.08 11.96
N GLU A 97 7.27 -13.33 12.52
CA GLU A 97 7.13 -13.05 13.96
C GLU A 97 8.45 -12.61 14.63
N TRP A 98 9.36 -11.96 13.89
CA TRP A 98 10.70 -11.60 14.38
C TRP A 98 10.65 -10.56 15.49
N LEU A 99 9.72 -9.61 15.38
CA LEU A 99 9.48 -8.56 16.37
C LEU A 99 7.98 -8.32 16.51
N SER A 100 7.48 -8.28 17.75
CA SER A 100 6.09 -7.89 18.04
C SER A 100 5.91 -6.38 17.85
N ILE A 101 5.81 -5.93 16.60
CA ILE A 101 5.53 -4.54 16.25
C ILE A 101 4.01 -4.34 16.21
N PRO A 102 3.48 -3.27 16.83
CA PRO A 102 2.05 -3.00 16.78
C PRO A 102 1.58 -2.70 15.36
N GLU A 103 0.45 -3.29 14.96
CA GLU A 103 -0.19 -3.09 13.66
C GLU A 103 -0.49 -1.62 13.33
N LEU A 104 -0.58 -0.76 14.35
CA LEU A 104 -0.72 0.69 14.22
C LEU A 104 0.33 1.30 13.28
N VAL A 105 1.55 0.77 13.29
CA VAL A 105 2.63 1.26 12.44
C VAL A 105 2.35 0.92 10.97
N MET A 106 1.85 -0.29 10.68
CA MET A 106 1.46 -0.66 9.31
C MET A 106 0.33 0.23 8.78
N TYR A 107 -0.67 0.54 9.61
CA TYR A 107 -1.74 1.47 9.23
C TYR A 107 -1.20 2.86 8.89
N ALA A 108 -0.32 3.41 9.73
CA ALA A 108 0.26 4.73 9.51
C ALA A 108 1.05 4.80 8.18
N VAL A 109 1.81 3.75 7.88
CA VAL A 109 2.64 3.66 6.66
C VAL A 109 1.76 3.51 5.42
N ALA A 110 0.73 2.66 5.48
CA ALA A 110 -0.18 2.47 4.37
C ALA A 110 -1.05 3.73 4.10
N ILE A 111 -1.49 4.46 5.14
CA ILE A 111 -2.14 5.78 4.98
C ILE A 111 -1.19 6.77 4.30
N THR A 112 0.07 6.82 4.75
CA THR A 112 1.08 7.69 4.15
C THR A 112 1.29 7.38 2.67
N MET A 113 1.26 6.10 2.28
CA MET A 113 1.32 5.69 0.87
C MET A 113 0.13 6.17 0.05
N VAL A 114 -1.09 6.06 0.59
CA VAL A 114 -2.30 6.59 -0.07
C VAL A 114 -2.18 8.11 -0.28
N ILE A 115 -1.76 8.84 0.75
CA ILE A 115 -1.58 10.30 0.68
C ILE A 115 -0.52 10.67 -0.36
N LEU A 116 0.60 9.96 -0.40
CA LEU A 116 1.66 10.18 -1.39
C LEU A 116 1.16 9.96 -2.83
N HIS A 117 0.37 8.92 -3.09
CA HIS A 117 -0.23 8.68 -4.41
C HIS A 117 -1.20 9.80 -4.81
N ILE A 118 -2.05 10.27 -3.88
CA ILE A 118 -2.96 11.40 -4.13
C ILE A 118 -2.18 12.70 -4.37
N TYR A 119 -1.14 12.95 -3.57
CA TYR A 119 -0.29 14.13 -3.69
C TYR A 119 0.43 14.16 -5.05
N ASN A 120 1.06 13.04 -5.44
CA ASN A 120 1.74 12.92 -6.73
C ASN A 120 0.77 13.13 -7.89
N LEU A 121 -0.45 12.58 -7.79
CA LEU A 121 -1.48 12.72 -8.81
C LEU A 121 -1.99 14.16 -8.98
N LYS A 122 -2.01 14.94 -7.89
CA LYS A 122 -2.51 16.32 -7.88
C LYS A 122 -1.45 17.37 -8.25
N TYR A 123 -0.19 17.16 -7.84
CA TYR A 123 0.84 18.20 -7.91
C TYR A 123 2.06 17.88 -8.80
N CYS A 124 2.26 16.62 -9.22
CA CYS A 124 3.52 16.21 -9.86
C CYS A 124 3.38 15.44 -11.18
N GLN A 125 2.17 15.37 -11.78
CA GLN A 125 1.96 14.71 -13.07
C GLN A 125 2.12 15.69 -14.25
N CYS A 126 3.24 15.60 -14.98
CA CYS A 126 3.37 16.26 -16.29
C CYS A 126 2.65 15.44 -17.36
N LYS A 127 1.62 16.00 -18.01
CA LYS A 127 0.93 15.35 -19.14
C LYS A 127 0.82 16.20 -20.41
N THR A 128 1.49 17.34 -20.48
CA THR A 128 1.56 18.21 -21.67
C THR A 128 2.82 19.09 -21.60
N ASP A 129 3.38 19.43 -22.77
CA ASP A 129 4.70 20.03 -23.01
C ASP A 129 5.03 21.39 -22.34
N ASN A 130 4.26 21.84 -21.34
CA ASN A 130 4.43 23.14 -20.66
C ASN A 130 4.09 23.08 -19.15
N CYS A 131 4.64 22.14 -18.39
CA CYS A 131 4.38 22.09 -16.95
C CYS A 131 5.67 22.01 -16.12
N CYS A 132 6.22 23.19 -15.83
CA CYS A 132 6.92 23.61 -14.62
C CYS A 132 7.47 25.02 -14.89
N ILE A 133 6.59 26.03 -14.94
CA ILE A 133 7.02 27.43 -14.77
C ILE A 133 6.81 27.76 -13.29
N ASN A 134 7.94 27.97 -12.61
CA ASN A 134 8.21 28.72 -11.38
C ASN A 134 7.28 28.57 -10.16
N ASN A 135 7.88 28.32 -9.00
CA ASN A 135 8.15 29.41 -8.05
C ASN A 135 9.17 28.95 -6.99
N GLU A 136 10.30 29.68 -7.02
CA GLU A 136 11.31 30.02 -5.98
C GLU A 136 11.64 29.03 -4.85
#